data_AF-A0A255RC71-F1
#
_entry.id   AF-A0A255RC71-F1
#
_cell.length_a   1.000
_cell.length_b   1.000
_cell.length_c   1.000
_cell.angle_alpha   90.00
_cell.angle_beta   90.00
_cell.angle_gamma   90.00
#
_symmetry.space_group_name_H-M   'P 1'
#
loop_
_entity.id
_entity.type
_entity.pdbx_description
1 polymer ?
#
loop_
_entity_poly.entity_id
_entity_poly.type
_entity_poly.pdbx_seq_one_letter_code
_entity_poly.pdbx_strand_id
1 'polypeptide(L)'
;MTGFHCSACGEFHDSLPMSYGTAAPLMWSQIPEDKRQSRCELSEDLCVIDDTHRFIRGCLELPVLDSNQPFVWEVWCSLSDSSFRDCIERWDQEGRKNAPPYFGWLSTALPLYPSTVNLKTHVHTRALGLRPRVELEPTDHPPAIEQREGIRWEQVKAIAEALLHPE
;
A
#
# COMPACT_ATOMS: atom_id res chain seq x y z
N MET A 1 -8.91 16.52 -19.56
CA MET A 1 -9.88 15.42 -19.68
C MET A 1 -9.10 14.12 -19.50
N THR A 2 -9.34 13.42 -18.39
CA THR A 2 -8.55 12.28 -17.89
C THR A 2 -9.30 10.95 -18.02
N GLY A 3 -10.21 10.87 -19.00
CA GLY A 3 -10.90 9.62 -19.27
C GLY A 3 -10.05 8.68 -20.10
N PHE A 4 -10.35 7.39 -20.05
CA PHE A 4 -9.70 6.37 -20.86
C PHE A 4 -10.74 5.43 -21.44
N HIS A 5 -10.46 4.93 -22.64
CA HIS A 5 -11.23 3.84 -23.22
C HIS A 5 -10.66 2.54 -22.66
N CYS A 6 -11.48 1.78 -21.95
CA CYS A 6 -11.08 0.48 -21.43
C CYS A 6 -11.08 -0.53 -22.57
N SER A 7 -9.97 -1.22 -22.76
CA SER A 7 -9.87 -2.32 -23.73
C SER A 7 -10.58 -3.59 -23.25
N ALA A 8 -10.79 -3.75 -21.94
CA ALA A 8 -11.45 -4.92 -21.35
C ALA A 8 -12.98 -4.89 -21.48
N CYS A 9 -13.64 -3.75 -21.18
CA CYS A 9 -15.10 -3.64 -21.28
C CYS A 9 -15.59 -2.88 -22.51
N GLY A 10 -14.71 -2.16 -23.22
CA GLY A 10 -15.07 -1.37 -24.40
C GLY A 10 -15.77 -0.04 -24.09
N GLU A 11 -15.93 0.33 -22.82
CA GLU A 11 -16.56 1.59 -22.39
C GLU A 11 -15.52 2.70 -22.15
N PHE A 12 -15.99 3.93 -22.18
CA PHE A 12 -15.21 5.10 -21.75
C PHE A 12 -15.44 5.36 -20.26
N HIS A 13 -14.36 5.42 -19.49
CA HIS A 13 -14.42 5.81 -18.08
C HIS A 13 -13.99 7.26 -17.90
N ASP A 14 -14.80 8.05 -17.19
CA ASP A 14 -14.59 9.50 -17.00
C ASP A 14 -13.31 9.83 -16.21
N SER A 15 -12.84 8.90 -15.38
CA SER A 15 -11.60 9.03 -14.63
C SER A 15 -10.94 7.68 -14.38
N LEU A 16 -9.62 7.63 -14.59
CA LEU A 16 -8.76 6.54 -14.16
C LEU A 16 -8.51 6.66 -12.65
N PRO A 17 -8.94 5.71 -11.79
CA PRO A 17 -8.58 5.76 -10.39
C PRO A 17 -7.06 5.70 -10.24
N MET A 18 -6.50 6.63 -9.46
CA MET A 18 -5.05 6.75 -9.23
C MET A 18 -4.60 6.11 -7.92
N SER A 19 -5.51 5.44 -7.21
CA SER A 19 -5.20 4.78 -5.95
C SER A 19 -5.98 3.47 -5.83
N TYR A 20 -5.29 2.42 -5.40
CA TYR A 20 -5.82 1.07 -5.21
C TYR A 20 -5.21 0.44 -3.96
N GLY A 21 -5.96 -0.42 -3.27
CA GLY A 21 -5.48 -1.06 -2.06
C GLY A 21 -6.32 -2.25 -1.62
N THR A 22 -5.84 -2.91 -0.57
CA THR A 22 -6.56 -4.01 0.08
C THR A 22 -7.08 -3.58 1.45
N ALA A 23 -8.27 -4.05 1.82
CA ALA A 23 -8.88 -3.74 3.12
C ALA A 23 -8.10 -4.30 4.32
N ALA A 24 -7.23 -5.28 4.11
CA ALA A 24 -6.47 -5.98 5.15
C ALA A 24 -5.11 -6.46 4.60
N PRO A 25 -4.12 -6.78 5.49
CA PRO A 25 -2.88 -7.42 5.09
C PRO A 25 -3.12 -8.85 4.59
N LEU A 26 -2.20 -9.37 3.76
CA LEU A 26 -2.32 -10.70 3.17
C LEU A 26 -2.54 -11.81 4.21
N MET A 27 -1.86 -11.74 5.35
CA MET A 27 -2.00 -12.72 6.43
C MET A 27 -3.45 -12.79 6.96
N TRP A 28 -4.15 -11.66 7.03
CA TRP A 28 -5.55 -11.63 7.46
C TRP A 28 -6.45 -12.41 6.50
N SER A 29 -6.23 -12.24 5.18
CA SER A 29 -7.00 -12.93 4.14
C SER A 29 -6.82 -14.45 4.19
N GLN A 30 -5.70 -14.94 4.74
CA GLN A 30 -5.40 -16.36 4.91
C GLN A 30 -6.08 -16.97 6.15
N ILE A 31 -6.64 -16.15 7.05
CA ILE A 31 -7.36 -16.61 8.23
C ILE A 31 -8.81 -16.94 7.85
N PRO A 32 -9.34 -18.12 8.26
CA PRO A 32 -10.74 -18.47 8.06
C PRO A 32 -11.68 -17.42 8.65
N GLU A 33 -12.76 -17.10 7.94
CA GLU A 33 -13.64 -15.99 8.30
C GLU A 33 -14.22 -16.11 9.72
N ASP A 34 -14.60 -17.33 10.13
CA ASP A 34 -15.13 -17.64 11.47
C ASP A 34 -14.10 -17.46 12.60
N LYS A 35 -12.81 -17.35 12.27
CA LYS A 35 -11.72 -17.12 13.24
C LYS A 35 -11.24 -15.68 13.28
N ARG A 36 -11.57 -14.85 12.28
CA ARG A 36 -11.02 -13.48 12.17
C ARG A 36 -11.41 -12.62 13.36
N GLN A 37 -12.67 -12.66 13.80
CA GLN A 37 -13.12 -11.85 14.94
C GLN A 37 -12.40 -12.18 16.26
N SER A 38 -12.03 -13.45 16.46
CA SER A 38 -11.33 -13.89 17.67
C SER A 38 -9.81 -13.72 17.62
N ARG A 39 -9.23 -13.62 16.42
CA ARG A 39 -7.76 -13.62 16.21
C ARG A 39 -7.21 -12.28 15.75
N CYS A 40 -8.07 -11.39 15.23
CA CYS A 40 -7.64 -10.19 14.55
C CYS A 40 -8.31 -8.95 15.13
N GLU A 41 -7.52 -7.91 15.34
CA GLU A 41 -7.99 -6.55 15.56
C GLU A 41 -7.66 -5.74 14.31
N LEU A 42 -8.63 -5.60 13.40
CA LEU A 42 -8.48 -4.85 12.15
C LEU A 42 -9.23 -3.51 12.25
N SER A 43 -8.51 -2.43 11.98
CA SER A 43 -9.02 -1.08 11.80
C SER A 43 -8.68 -0.55 10.41
N GLU A 44 -8.97 0.71 10.13
CA GLU A 44 -8.66 1.32 8.84
C GLU A 44 -7.15 1.35 8.53
N ASP A 45 -6.32 1.64 9.53
CA ASP A 45 -4.88 1.87 9.36
C ASP A 45 -4.00 0.85 10.08
N LEU A 46 -4.56 0.05 10.99
CA LEU A 46 -3.83 -0.88 11.84
C LEU A 46 -4.47 -2.26 11.81
N CYS A 47 -3.64 -3.30 11.85
CA CYS A 47 -4.09 -4.68 11.99
C CYS A 47 -3.16 -5.42 12.97
N VAL A 48 -3.76 -6.10 13.94
CA VAL A 48 -3.07 -7.00 14.86
C VAL A 48 -3.63 -8.40 14.68
N ILE A 49 -2.77 -9.41 14.57
CA ILE A 49 -3.16 -10.82 14.43
C ILE A 49 -2.45 -11.64 15.52
N ASP A 50 -3.23 -12.45 16.23
CA ASP A 50 -2.80 -13.36 17.31
C ASP A 50 -1.92 -12.67 18.36
N ASP A 51 -2.21 -11.41 18.68
CA ASP A 51 -1.44 -10.56 19.60
C ASP A 51 0.07 -10.48 19.29
N THR A 52 0.52 -10.91 18.12
CA THR A 52 1.96 -11.04 17.77
C THR A 52 2.33 -10.37 16.46
N HIS A 53 1.50 -10.50 15.42
CA HIS A 53 1.76 -9.86 14.14
C HIS A 53 1.14 -8.47 14.12
N ARG A 54 1.92 -7.46 13.73
CA ARG A 54 1.53 -6.05 13.73
C ARG A 54 1.70 -5.46 12.34
N PHE A 55 0.64 -4.88 11.81
CA PHE A 55 0.63 -4.29 10.49
C PHE A 55 0.10 -2.88 10.51
N ILE A 56 0.70 -2.04 9.67
CA ILE A 56 0.30 -0.66 9.44
C ILE A 56 0.00 -0.47 7.95
N ARG A 57 -1.09 0.22 7.65
CA ARG A 57 -1.44 0.62 6.29
C ARG A 57 -0.70 1.91 5.93
N GLY A 58 -0.22 2.00 4.70
CA GLY A 58 0.48 3.17 4.19
C GLY A 58 0.38 3.29 2.68
N CYS A 59 0.93 4.39 2.17
CA CYS A 59 0.89 4.72 0.75
C CYS A 59 2.25 4.45 0.11
N LEU A 60 2.30 3.46 -0.78
CA LEU A 60 3.40 3.26 -1.72
C LEU A 60 3.11 4.12 -2.96
N GLU A 61 3.74 5.28 -3.03
CA GLU A 61 3.54 6.28 -4.07
C GLU A 61 4.55 6.07 -5.20
N LEU A 62 4.05 5.91 -6.42
CA LEU A 62 4.82 5.79 -7.66
C LEU A 62 4.66 7.09 -8.46
N PRO A 63 5.74 7.86 -8.72
CA PRO A 63 5.67 9.02 -9.60
C PRO A 63 5.18 8.61 -10.98
N VAL A 64 4.21 9.32 -11.55
CA VAL A 64 3.74 9.04 -12.92
C VAL A 64 4.49 9.96 -13.86
N LEU A 65 5.15 9.39 -14.87
CA LEU A 65 5.87 10.20 -15.86
C LEU A 65 4.93 11.18 -16.57
N ASP A 66 5.40 12.41 -16.76
CA ASP A 66 4.65 13.51 -17.38
C ASP A 66 3.33 13.90 -16.65
N SER A 67 3.20 13.55 -15.37
CA SER A 67 2.06 13.88 -14.51
C SER A 67 2.52 14.46 -13.16
N ASN A 68 1.76 15.41 -12.62
CA ASN A 68 1.98 15.95 -11.27
C ASN A 68 1.29 15.13 -10.17
N GLN A 69 0.47 14.15 -10.53
CA GLN A 69 -0.22 13.26 -9.60
C GLN A 69 0.44 11.89 -9.58
N PRO A 70 0.86 11.37 -8.41
CA PRO A 70 1.39 10.03 -8.29
C PRO A 70 0.27 8.98 -8.41
N PHE A 71 0.67 7.79 -8.81
CA PHE A 71 -0.13 6.58 -8.64
C PHE A 71 0.13 6.00 -7.24
N VAL A 72 -0.90 5.54 -6.53
CA VAL A 72 -0.79 5.14 -5.13
C VAL A 72 -1.28 3.70 -4.91
N TRP A 73 -0.39 2.84 -4.46
CA TRP A 73 -0.78 1.58 -3.82
C TRP A 73 -0.98 1.81 -2.32
N GLU A 74 -2.19 1.59 -1.81
CA GLU A 74 -2.44 1.51 -0.37
C GLU A 74 -2.11 0.08 0.09
N VAL A 75 -0.97 -0.04 0.77
CA VAL A 75 -0.37 -1.31 1.14
C VAL A 75 -0.29 -1.46 2.64
N TRP A 76 -0.16 -2.70 3.09
CA TRP A 76 0.10 -3.06 4.47
C TRP A 76 1.57 -3.45 4.63
N CYS A 77 2.22 -2.97 5.68
CA CYS A 77 3.57 -3.38 6.07
C CYS A 77 3.55 -3.97 7.46
N SER A 78 4.28 -5.08 7.67
CA SER A 78 4.51 -5.60 9.01
C SER A 78 5.60 -4.80 9.71
N LEU A 79 5.42 -4.53 10.99
CA LEU A 79 6.41 -3.90 11.86
C LEU A 79 6.78 -4.83 13.01
N SER A 80 7.97 -4.65 13.59
CA SER A 80 8.26 -5.24 14.89
C SER A 80 7.33 -4.67 15.96
N ASP A 81 7.12 -5.42 17.05
CA ASP A 81 6.33 -4.96 18.20
C ASP A 81 6.81 -3.61 18.75
N SER A 82 8.13 -3.42 18.87
CA SER A 82 8.73 -2.15 19.32
C SER A 82 8.45 -0.98 18.39
N SER A 83 8.63 -1.17 17.07
CA SER A 83 8.36 -0.14 16.05
C SER A 83 6.88 0.20 15.98
N PHE A 84 6.02 -0.81 16.07
CA PHE A 84 4.57 -0.62 16.05
C PHE A 84 4.10 0.17 17.28
N ARG A 85 4.58 -0.18 18.47
CA ARG A 85 4.26 0.56 19.70
C ARG A 85 4.73 2.02 19.64
N ASP A 86 5.99 2.27 19.28
CA ASP A 86 6.49 3.65 19.16
C ASP A 86 5.71 4.45 18.09
N CYS A 87 5.33 3.81 16.97
CA CYS A 87 4.50 4.44 15.95
C CYS A 87 3.10 4.82 16.49
N ILE A 88 2.45 3.94 17.24
CA ILE A 88 1.13 4.19 17.84
C ILE A 88 1.21 5.25 18.95
N GLU A 89 2.21 5.18 19.82
CA GLU A 89 2.41 6.18 20.89
C GLU A 89 2.55 7.60 20.31
N ARG A 90 3.11 7.71 19.11
CA ARG A 90 3.27 8.96 18.37
C ARG A 90 2.10 9.29 17.45
N TRP A 91 1.09 8.43 17.31
CA TRP A 91 0.09 8.53 16.24
C TRP A 91 -0.60 9.90 16.17
N ASP A 92 -1.00 10.44 17.32
CA ASP A 92 -1.70 11.73 17.42
C ASP A 92 -0.78 12.89 17.83
N GLN A 93 0.54 12.68 17.80
CA GLN A 93 1.51 13.72 18.11
C GLN A 93 1.85 14.55 16.86
N GLU A 94 1.82 15.88 16.96
CA GLU A 94 2.20 16.79 15.86
C GLU A 94 3.61 16.51 15.32
N GLY A 95 4.51 16.05 16.20
CA GLY A 95 5.89 15.70 15.90
C GLY A 95 6.08 14.36 15.19
N ARG A 96 5.03 13.56 14.97
CA ARG A 96 5.18 12.18 14.45
C ARG A 96 5.89 12.10 13.11
N LYS A 97 5.76 13.12 12.26
CA LYS A 97 6.45 13.23 10.97
C LYS A 97 7.98 13.30 11.06
N ASN A 98 8.50 13.62 12.25
CA ASN A 98 9.93 13.73 12.51
C ASN A 98 10.53 12.43 13.08
N ALA A 99 9.70 11.40 13.31
CA ALA A 99 10.19 10.10 13.73
C ALA A 99 11.09 9.49 12.63
N PRO A 100 12.14 8.74 13.01
CA PRO A 100 12.90 7.98 12.03
C PRO A 100 11.99 6.94 11.35
N PRO A 101 12.28 6.53 10.10
CA PRO A 101 11.48 5.53 9.42
C PRO A 101 11.54 4.18 10.14
N TYR A 102 10.41 3.50 10.23
CA TYR A 102 10.32 2.17 10.78
C TYR A 102 10.60 1.14 9.70
N PHE A 103 11.59 0.28 9.93
CA PHE A 103 11.79 -0.88 9.08
C PHE A 103 10.60 -1.84 9.18
N GLY A 104 10.20 -2.41 8.05
CA GLY A 104 9.13 -3.38 7.97
C GLY A 104 9.16 -4.23 6.70
N TRP A 105 8.17 -5.11 6.56
CA TRP A 105 8.03 -5.97 5.38
C TRP A 105 6.69 -5.77 4.70
N LEU A 106 6.71 -5.54 3.38
CA LEU A 106 5.51 -5.42 2.57
C LEU A 106 4.66 -6.69 2.71
N SER A 107 3.43 -6.51 3.15
CA SER A 107 2.46 -7.55 3.49
C SER A 107 1.22 -7.48 2.61
N THR A 108 1.37 -6.91 1.41
CA THR A 108 0.34 -6.83 0.36
C THR A 108 0.91 -7.41 -0.93
N ALA A 109 0.13 -8.30 -1.56
CA ALA A 109 0.42 -8.78 -2.91
C ALA A 109 -0.12 -7.76 -3.92
N LEU A 110 0.77 -7.08 -4.64
CA LEU A 110 0.37 -6.15 -5.69
C LEU A 110 0.07 -6.95 -6.97
N PRO A 111 -1.10 -6.75 -7.60
CA PRO A 111 -1.43 -7.40 -8.85
C PRO A 111 -0.51 -6.92 -9.98
N LEU A 112 -0.35 -7.75 -11.02
CA LEU A 112 0.51 -7.48 -12.19
C LEU A 112 2.02 -7.36 -11.90
N TYR A 113 2.46 -7.58 -10.66
CA TYR A 113 3.87 -7.67 -10.29
C TYR A 113 4.26 -9.11 -9.96
N PRO A 114 5.56 -9.46 -10.06
CA PRO A 114 6.10 -10.61 -9.33
C PRO A 114 5.79 -10.46 -7.84
N SER A 115 5.81 -11.57 -7.08
CA SER A 115 5.51 -11.55 -5.64
C SER A 115 6.18 -10.38 -4.92
N THR A 116 5.36 -9.48 -4.37
CA THR A 116 5.79 -8.28 -3.64
C THR A 116 5.80 -8.50 -2.13
N VAL A 117 5.23 -9.60 -1.66
CA VAL A 117 5.22 -9.96 -0.24
C VAL A 117 6.66 -10.16 0.23
N ASN A 118 6.98 -9.66 1.41
CA ASN A 118 8.31 -9.67 2.01
C ASN A 118 9.35 -8.82 1.26
N LEU A 119 8.94 -7.86 0.43
CA LEU A 119 9.83 -6.76 0.08
C LEU A 119 10.11 -5.92 1.32
N LYS A 120 11.37 -5.53 1.51
CA LYS A 120 11.77 -4.69 2.64
C LYS A 120 11.29 -3.26 2.43
N THR A 121 10.83 -2.66 3.51
CA THR A 121 10.22 -1.33 3.51
C THR A 121 10.74 -0.47 4.64
N HIS A 122 10.70 0.83 4.41
CA HIS A 122 10.80 1.87 5.41
C HIS A 122 9.47 2.63 5.46
N VAL A 123 8.79 2.60 6.60
CA VAL A 123 7.52 3.28 6.83
C VAL A 123 7.79 4.63 7.48
N HIS A 124 7.47 5.70 6.74
CA HIS A 124 7.66 7.08 7.15
C HIS A 124 6.32 7.66 7.61
N THR A 125 6.19 7.95 8.90
CA THR A 125 5.05 8.69 9.44
C THR A 125 4.98 10.08 8.81
N ARG A 126 3.76 10.59 8.59
CA ARG A 126 3.51 11.91 8.00
C ARG A 126 2.77 12.81 8.99
N ALA A 127 2.43 14.02 8.58
CA ALA A 127 1.61 14.92 9.41
C ALA A 127 0.28 14.24 9.84
N LEU A 128 -0.35 14.80 10.87
CA LEU A 128 -1.64 14.31 11.36
C LEU A 128 -2.69 14.26 10.24
N GLY A 129 -3.51 13.21 10.25
CA GLY A 129 -4.51 12.95 9.21
C GLY A 129 -3.95 12.36 7.90
N LEU A 130 -2.63 12.25 7.74
CA LEU A 130 -2.02 11.59 6.58
C LEU A 130 -1.50 10.21 6.97
N ARG A 131 -1.93 9.17 6.23
CA ARG A 131 -1.35 7.82 6.36
C ARG A 131 0.16 7.84 6.17
N PRO A 132 0.94 6.90 6.72
CA PRO A 132 2.38 6.81 6.44
C PRO A 132 2.71 6.68 4.95
N ARG A 133 3.89 7.15 4.54
CA ARG A 133 4.49 6.85 3.22
C ARG A 133 5.33 5.59 3.35
N VAL A 134 5.16 4.66 2.42
CA VAL A 134 5.94 3.42 2.34
C VAL A 134 7.01 3.59 1.28
N GLU A 135 8.25 3.37 1.67
CA GLU A 135 9.42 3.35 0.79
C GLU A 135 9.96 1.92 0.71
N LEU A 136 10.18 1.41 -0.50
CA LEU A 136 10.82 0.13 -0.73
C LEU A 136 12.35 0.29 -0.73
N GLU A 137 13.07 -0.72 -0.23
CA GLU A 137 14.52 -0.76 -0.46
C GLU A 137 14.83 -0.74 -1.98
N PRO A 138 15.90 -0.05 -2.41
CA PRO A 138 16.22 0.17 -3.82
C PRO A 138 16.80 -1.09 -4.47
N THR A 139 15.93 -2.07 -4.69
CA THR A 139 16.22 -3.33 -5.39
C THR A 139 15.80 -3.25 -6.86
N ASP A 140 16.10 -4.30 -7.62
CA ASP A 140 15.67 -4.46 -9.03
C ASP A 140 14.22 -4.97 -9.16
N HIS A 141 13.46 -5.06 -8.06
CA HIS A 141 12.05 -5.45 -8.13
C HIS A 141 11.24 -4.31 -8.78
N PRO A 142 10.32 -4.59 -9.74
CA PRO A 142 9.68 -3.54 -10.53
C PRO A 142 9.02 -2.36 -9.77
N PRO A 143 8.20 -2.54 -8.72
CA PRO A 143 7.63 -1.42 -7.97
C PRO A 143 8.70 -0.64 -7.18
N ALA A 144 9.86 -1.22 -6.86
CA ALA A 144 10.98 -0.49 -6.27
C ALA A 144 11.70 0.39 -7.31
N ILE A 145 11.84 -0.11 -8.55
CA ILE A 145 12.31 0.68 -9.69
C ILE A 145 11.33 1.82 -9.96
N GLU A 146 10.06 1.50 -10.14
CA GLU A 146 9.01 2.48 -10.47
C GLU A 146 8.81 3.53 -9.37
N GLN A 147 9.04 3.20 -8.10
CA GLN A 147 9.00 4.19 -7.02
C GLN A 147 10.12 5.24 -7.17
N ARG A 148 11.28 4.86 -7.71
CA ARG A 148 12.45 5.75 -7.87
C ARG A 148 12.46 6.48 -9.22
N GLU A 149 12.10 5.76 -10.28
CA GLU A 149 12.24 6.18 -11.68
C GLU A 149 10.92 6.64 -12.29
N GLY A 150 9.80 6.30 -11.65
CA GLY A 150 8.46 6.57 -12.13
C GLY A 150 7.85 5.42 -12.93
N ILE A 151 6.51 5.39 -12.95
CA ILE A 151 5.68 4.49 -13.73
C ILE A 151 5.14 5.23 -14.96
N ARG A 152 5.06 4.53 -16.10
CA ARG A 152 4.46 5.10 -17.32
C ARG A 152 2.95 5.10 -17.25
N TRP A 153 2.31 6.05 -17.93
CA TRP A 153 0.85 6.15 -17.99
C TRP A 153 0.17 4.89 -18.54
N GLU A 154 0.80 4.20 -19.51
CA GLU A 154 0.29 2.94 -20.05
C GLU A 154 0.23 1.83 -19.00
N GLN A 155 1.19 1.79 -18.07
CA GLN A 155 1.19 0.80 -17.00
C GLN A 155 0.07 1.10 -15.98
N VAL A 156 -0.18 2.38 -15.68
CA VAL A 156 -1.31 2.77 -14.83
C VAL A 156 -2.65 2.36 -15.45
N LYS A 157 -2.81 2.53 -16.76
CA LYS A 157 -4.00 2.04 -17.48
C LYS A 157 -4.14 0.52 -17.39
N ALA A 158 -3.07 -0.23 -17.62
CA ALA A 158 -3.09 -1.69 -17.54
C ALA A 158 -3.49 -2.17 -16.13
N ILE A 159 -3.01 -1.50 -15.08
CA ILE A 159 -3.42 -1.77 -13.69
C ILE A 159 -4.92 -1.53 -13.51
N ALA A 160 -5.44 -0.39 -13.97
CA ALA A 160 -6.86 -0.07 -13.82
C ALA A 160 -7.77 -1.05 -14.57
N GLU A 161 -7.40 -1.42 -15.81
CA GLU A 161 -8.15 -2.39 -16.60
C GLU A 161 -8.23 -3.75 -15.89
N ALA A 162 -7.10 -4.23 -15.35
CA ALA A 162 -7.05 -5.50 -14.63
C ALA A 162 -7.84 -5.49 -13.31
N LEU A 163 -7.95 -4.33 -12.65
CA LEU A 163 -8.60 -4.21 -11.33
C LEU A 163 -10.09 -3.84 -11.39
N LEU A 164 -10.53 -3.12 -12.42
CA LEU A 164 -11.94 -2.80 -12.62
C LEU A 164 -12.71 -3.99 -13.24
N HIS A 165 -11.99 -4.88 -13.93
CA HIS A 165 -12.56 -6.06 -14.59
C HIS A 165 -11.77 -7.32 -14.20
N PRO A 166 -11.83 -7.74 -12.92
CA PRO A 166 -11.26 -9.02 -12.51
C PRO A 166 -12.00 -10.15 -13.22
N GLU A 167 -11.27 -11.09 -13.83
CA GLU A 167 -11.82 -12.31 -14.47
C GLU A 167 -12.64 -13.18 -13.50
#